data_AF-A0A1V3H8P3-F1
#
_entry.id   AF-A0A1V3H8P3-F1
#
_cell.length_a   1.000
_cell.length_b   1.000
_cell.length_c   1.000
_cell.angle_alpha   90.00
_cell.angle_beta   90.00
_cell.angle_gamma   90.00
#
_symmetry.space_group_name_H-M   'P 1'
#
loop_
_entity.id
_entity.type
_entity.pdbx_description
1 polymer ?
#
loop_
_entity_poly.entity_id
_entity_poly.type
_entity_poly.pdbx_seq_one_letter_code
_entity_poly.pdbx_strand_id
1 'polypeptide(L)'
;MKRYALALVAALLPMMSHAAPVENADCYSAKYHDYVDASINWYQALVEMTVEKDASLDEVADWFLRGRTNHFNLNAQAFDYYLNNDSAKLNLDAPVESWLMLSQEDVKTLSQSSLPPSSLAKDVFAFRQGESMEGNYALRSALADLLSHPKEIDKPLNQYNDQMVSINDRQCQ
;
A
#
# COMPACT_ATOMS: atom_id res chain seq x y z
N MET A 1 -2.45 56.37 -36.49
CA MET A 1 -2.11 55.31 -37.47
C MET A 1 -1.64 54.08 -36.73
N LYS A 2 -2.29 52.94 -36.99
CA LYS A 2 -2.03 51.61 -36.43
C LYS A 2 -0.58 51.18 -36.66
N ARG A 3 0.10 50.70 -35.61
CA ARG A 3 1.24 49.79 -35.75
C ARG A 3 0.91 48.55 -34.92
N TYR A 4 0.70 47.46 -35.64
CA TYR A 4 0.34 46.15 -35.14
C TYR A 4 1.52 45.58 -34.34
N ALA A 5 1.35 45.40 -33.04
CA ALA A 5 2.23 44.55 -32.24
C ALA A 5 1.76 43.11 -32.47
N LEU A 6 2.53 42.35 -33.22
CA LEU A 6 2.34 40.92 -33.42
C LEU A 6 2.58 40.22 -32.08
N ALA A 7 1.50 39.82 -31.39
CA ALA A 7 1.61 38.96 -30.23
C ALA A 7 1.99 37.55 -30.71
N LEU A 8 3.26 37.16 -30.54
CA LEU A 8 3.67 35.77 -30.60
C LEU A 8 3.11 35.06 -29.36
N VAL A 9 1.91 34.52 -29.49
CA VAL A 9 1.41 33.49 -28.57
C VAL A 9 2.18 32.22 -28.92
N ALA A 10 3.34 32.04 -28.29
CA ALA A 10 3.99 30.75 -28.24
C ALA A 10 3.03 29.80 -27.50
N ALA A 11 2.43 28.88 -28.24
CA ALA A 11 1.56 27.86 -27.69
C ALA A 11 2.33 27.08 -26.62
N LEU A 12 1.95 27.28 -25.36
CA LEU A 12 2.27 26.40 -24.24
C LEU A 12 1.48 25.10 -24.45
N LEU A 13 1.91 24.28 -25.41
CA LEU A 13 1.50 22.89 -25.43
C LEU A 13 2.11 22.26 -24.18
N PRO A 14 1.32 21.70 -23.24
CA PRO A 14 1.88 20.94 -22.15
C PRO A 14 2.66 19.79 -22.78
N MET A 15 3.99 19.81 -22.67
CA MET A 15 4.80 18.65 -22.97
C MET A 15 4.34 17.57 -21.99
N MET A 16 3.52 16.63 -22.48
CA MET A 16 3.24 15.38 -21.80
C MET A 16 4.59 14.67 -21.69
N SER A 17 5.29 14.92 -20.59
CA SER A 17 6.57 14.29 -20.28
C SER A 17 6.25 12.84 -19.98
N HIS A 18 6.39 11.98 -20.99
CA HIS A 18 6.30 10.55 -20.77
C HIS A 18 7.55 10.18 -19.98
N ALA A 19 7.38 9.75 -18.73
CA ALA A 19 8.47 9.22 -17.95
C ALA A 19 9.12 8.07 -18.73
N ALA A 20 10.45 7.98 -18.68
CA ALA A 20 11.13 6.82 -19.23
C ALA A 20 10.66 5.57 -18.49
N PRO A 21 10.48 4.43 -19.18
CA PRO A 21 10.13 3.18 -18.51
C PRO A 21 11.19 2.83 -17.48
N VAL A 22 10.76 2.35 -16.32
CA VAL A 22 11.67 1.89 -15.27
C VAL A 22 12.37 0.61 -15.76
N GLU A 23 13.71 0.63 -15.75
CA GLU A 23 14.51 -0.56 -16.08
C GLU A 23 14.23 -1.68 -15.05
N ASN A 24 14.16 -2.93 -15.50
CA ASN A 24 13.85 -4.10 -14.67
C ASN A 24 12.54 -3.99 -13.87
N ALA A 25 11.50 -3.36 -14.43
CA ALA A 25 10.18 -3.22 -13.80
C ALA A 25 9.64 -4.54 -13.22
N ASP A 26 9.82 -5.68 -13.90
CA ASP A 26 9.38 -6.99 -13.39
C ASP A 26 10.03 -7.37 -12.05
N CYS A 27 11.32 -7.03 -11.85
CA CYS A 27 12.00 -7.27 -10.58
C CYS A 27 11.44 -6.38 -9.46
N TYR A 28 11.24 -5.09 -9.76
CA TYR A 28 10.66 -4.14 -8.81
C TYR A 28 9.23 -4.53 -8.42
N SER A 29 8.40 -4.92 -9.38
CA SER A 29 7.05 -5.44 -9.14
C SER A 29 7.10 -6.68 -8.25
N ALA A 30 7.88 -7.71 -8.61
CA ALA A 30 7.98 -8.91 -7.79
C ALA A 30 8.48 -8.63 -6.37
N LYS A 31 9.49 -7.76 -6.21
CA LYS A 31 10.01 -7.36 -4.90
C LYS A 31 8.97 -6.65 -4.04
N TYR A 32 8.14 -5.80 -4.64
CA TYR A 32 7.09 -5.10 -3.92
C TYR A 32 5.91 -6.01 -3.54
N HIS A 33 5.55 -6.96 -4.42
CA HIS A 33 4.54 -7.98 -4.13
C HIS A 33 4.99 -8.90 -3.00
N ASP A 34 6.26 -9.32 -2.97
CA ASP A 34 6.82 -10.10 -1.86
C ASP A 34 6.72 -9.35 -0.51
N TYR A 35 6.93 -8.03 -0.52
CA TYR A 35 6.72 -7.18 0.67
C TYR A 35 5.25 -7.14 1.10
N VAL A 36 4.32 -7.01 0.15
CA VAL A 36 2.88 -7.04 0.40
C VAL A 36 2.47 -8.37 1.03
N ASP A 37 2.93 -9.49 0.48
CA ASP A 37 2.64 -10.82 1.00
C ASP A 37 3.22 -11.04 2.40
N ALA A 38 4.47 -10.64 2.64
CA ALA A 38 5.08 -10.69 3.97
C ALA A 38 4.26 -9.88 4.99
N SER A 39 3.79 -8.70 4.59
CA SER A 39 2.98 -7.83 5.44
C SER A 39 1.60 -8.41 5.76
N ILE A 40 0.92 -9.01 4.78
CA ILE A 40 -0.38 -9.68 4.98
C ILE A 40 -0.21 -10.86 5.94
N ASN A 41 0.79 -11.71 5.71
CA ASN A 41 1.08 -12.88 6.54
C ASN A 41 1.40 -12.48 7.99
N TRP A 42 2.15 -11.38 8.19
CA TRP A 42 2.41 -10.84 9.51
C TRP A 42 1.13 -10.46 10.26
N TYR A 43 0.23 -9.70 9.62
CA TYR A 43 -1.04 -9.32 10.26
C TYR A 43 -1.95 -10.53 10.51
N GLN A 44 -1.96 -11.51 9.61
CA GLN A 44 -2.70 -12.74 9.79
C GLN A 44 -2.23 -13.49 11.04
N ALA A 45 -0.91 -13.68 11.21
CA ALA A 45 -0.35 -14.36 12.38
C ALA A 45 -0.69 -13.62 13.69
N LEU A 46 -0.61 -12.29 13.71
CA LEU A 46 -0.98 -11.50 14.90
C LEU A 46 -2.47 -11.66 15.24
N VAL A 47 -3.34 -11.67 14.24
CA VAL A 47 -4.78 -11.85 14.41
C VAL A 47 -5.09 -13.25 14.93
N GLU A 48 -4.52 -14.29 14.32
CA GLU A 48 -4.71 -15.68 14.74
C GLU A 48 -4.32 -15.86 16.22
N MET A 49 -3.13 -15.40 16.60
CA MET A 49 -2.67 -15.43 18.01
C MET A 49 -3.56 -14.64 18.97
N THR A 50 -4.15 -13.54 18.50
CA THR A 50 -5.07 -12.73 19.30
C THR A 50 -6.39 -13.46 19.55
N VAL A 51 -6.94 -14.09 18.51
CA VAL A 51 -8.18 -14.88 18.58
C VAL A 51 -7.99 -16.17 19.38
N GLU A 52 -6.80 -16.79 19.32
CA GLU A 52 -6.45 -17.93 20.18
C GLU A 52 -6.52 -17.58 21.68
N LYS A 53 -6.16 -16.34 22.05
CA LYS A 53 -6.24 -15.84 23.43
C LYS A 53 -7.65 -15.42 23.83
N ASP A 54 -8.42 -14.88 22.89
CA ASP A 54 -9.80 -14.45 23.11
C ASP A 54 -10.64 -14.70 21.85
N ALA A 55 -11.32 -15.85 21.84
CA ALA A 55 -12.15 -16.28 20.73
C ALA A 55 -13.38 -15.37 20.50
N SER A 56 -13.74 -14.50 21.46
CA SER A 56 -14.83 -13.54 21.25
C SER A 56 -14.47 -12.45 20.24
N LEU A 57 -13.19 -12.30 19.90
CA LEU A 57 -12.69 -11.32 18.95
C LEU A 57 -12.71 -11.81 17.49
N ASP A 58 -13.05 -13.07 17.22
CA ASP A 58 -12.95 -13.70 15.89
C ASP A 58 -13.59 -12.86 14.78
N GLU A 59 -14.86 -12.49 14.94
CA GLU A 59 -15.61 -11.76 13.91
C GLU A 59 -15.02 -10.37 13.59
N VAL A 60 -14.60 -9.65 14.64
CA VAL A 60 -13.98 -8.33 14.46
C VAL A 60 -12.55 -8.43 13.94
N ALA A 61 -11.85 -9.52 14.26
CA ALA A 61 -10.51 -9.79 13.76
C ALA A 61 -10.54 -10.09 12.25
N ASP A 62 -11.51 -10.87 11.78
CA ASP A 62 -11.78 -11.10 10.36
C ASP A 62 -12.11 -9.80 9.62
N TRP A 63 -12.94 -8.94 10.21
CA TRP A 63 -13.22 -7.62 9.64
C TRP A 63 -11.96 -6.75 9.54
N PHE A 64 -11.14 -6.72 10.58
CA PHE A 64 -9.87 -5.99 10.58
C PHE A 64 -8.90 -6.53 9.52
N LEU A 65 -8.75 -7.86 9.44
CA LEU A 65 -7.84 -8.51 8.51
C LEU A 65 -8.25 -8.25 7.06
N ARG A 66 -9.55 -8.36 6.73
CA ARG A 66 -10.05 -7.97 5.39
C ARG A 66 -9.69 -6.53 5.03
N GLY A 67 -9.84 -5.59 5.96
CA GLY A 67 -9.47 -4.19 5.76
C GLY A 67 -7.97 -4.01 5.48
N ARG A 68 -7.10 -4.75 6.20
CA ARG A 68 -5.65 -4.76 5.98
C ARG A 68 -5.27 -5.40 4.64
N THR A 69 -5.83 -6.55 4.32
CA THR A 69 -5.59 -7.25 3.06
C THR A 69 -5.99 -6.39 1.86
N ASN A 70 -7.16 -5.74 1.90
CA ASN A 70 -7.57 -4.81 0.84
C ASN A 70 -6.61 -3.62 0.70
N HIS A 71 -6.10 -3.10 1.80
CA HIS A 71 -5.10 -2.02 1.78
C HIS A 71 -3.80 -2.44 1.09
N PHE A 72 -3.26 -3.60 1.44
CA PHE A 72 -2.02 -4.08 0.81
C PHE A 72 -2.21 -4.47 -0.66
N ASN A 73 -3.34 -5.08 -1.00
CA ASN A 73 -3.67 -5.40 -2.40
C ASN A 73 -3.85 -4.12 -3.25
N LEU A 74 -4.46 -3.07 -2.68
CA LEU A 74 -4.52 -1.77 -3.34
C LEU A 74 -3.10 -1.25 -3.60
N ASN A 75 -2.22 -1.33 -2.60
CA ASN A 75 -0.86 -0.87 -2.73
C ASN A 75 -0.10 -1.64 -3.82
N ALA A 76 -0.24 -2.96 -3.90
CA ALA A 76 0.38 -3.78 -4.97
C ALA A 76 -0.07 -3.31 -6.37
N GLN A 77 -1.38 -3.20 -6.60
CA GLN A 77 -1.90 -2.76 -7.90
C GLN A 77 -1.53 -1.31 -8.23
N ALA A 78 -1.55 -0.43 -7.24
CA ALA A 78 -1.13 0.96 -7.44
C ALA A 78 0.36 1.04 -7.76
N PHE A 79 1.21 0.26 -7.09
CA PHE A 79 2.62 0.19 -7.39
C PHE A 79 2.87 -0.25 -8.84
N ASP A 80 2.26 -1.36 -9.28
CA ASP A 80 2.38 -1.83 -10.67
C ASP A 80 1.91 -0.79 -11.69
N TYR A 81 0.81 -0.09 -11.37
CA TYR A 81 0.31 0.98 -12.22
C TYR A 81 1.34 2.13 -12.33
N TYR A 82 1.82 2.67 -11.22
CA TYR A 82 2.77 3.79 -11.24
C TYR A 82 4.13 3.38 -11.83
N LEU A 83 4.58 2.15 -11.59
CA LEU A 83 5.83 1.62 -12.14
C LEU A 83 5.84 1.62 -13.67
N ASN A 84 4.69 1.30 -14.28
CA ASN A 84 4.56 1.18 -15.74
C ASN A 84 4.08 2.47 -16.43
N ASN A 85 3.62 3.48 -15.69
CA ASN A 85 2.95 4.65 -16.29
C ASN A 85 3.53 5.99 -15.81
N ASP A 86 3.63 6.20 -14.50
CA ASP A 86 4.09 7.45 -13.89
C ASP A 86 4.77 7.18 -12.54
N SER A 87 6.10 7.23 -12.54
CA SER A 87 6.88 6.93 -11.35
C SER A 87 6.88 8.06 -10.30
N ALA A 88 6.14 9.16 -10.50
CA ALA A 88 6.09 10.28 -9.54
C ALA A 88 5.57 9.89 -8.14
N LYS A 89 4.85 8.77 -8.05
CA LYS A 89 4.38 8.19 -6.78
C LYS A 89 5.32 7.11 -6.21
N LEU A 90 6.47 6.89 -6.84
CA LEU A 90 7.44 5.88 -6.45
C LEU A 90 8.76 6.50 -5.97
N ASN A 91 9.33 5.92 -4.91
CA ASN A 91 10.65 6.24 -4.41
C ASN A 91 11.48 4.95 -4.28
N LEU A 92 12.04 4.48 -5.39
CA LEU A 92 12.74 3.19 -5.47
C LEU A 92 14.11 3.18 -4.75
N ASP A 93 14.58 4.34 -4.27
CA ASP A 93 15.81 4.48 -3.48
C ASP A 93 15.56 4.30 -1.96
N ALA A 94 14.29 4.24 -1.54
CA ALA A 94 13.92 3.99 -0.14
C ALA A 94 13.89 2.48 0.18
N PRO A 95 13.72 2.09 1.46
CA PRO A 95 13.29 0.74 1.81
C PRO A 95 11.98 0.36 1.11
N VAL A 96 11.79 -0.92 0.79
CA VAL A 96 10.66 -1.40 -0.05
C VAL A 96 9.29 -0.98 0.50
N GLU A 97 9.14 -0.94 1.82
CA GLU A 97 7.92 -0.54 2.52
C GLU A 97 7.53 0.92 2.29
N SER A 98 8.48 1.75 1.82
CA SER A 98 8.33 3.18 1.57
C SER A 98 8.35 3.53 0.08
N TRP A 99 8.40 2.54 -0.82
CA TRP A 99 8.45 2.81 -2.26
C TRP A 99 7.20 3.50 -2.77
N LEU A 100 6.01 3.06 -2.36
CA LEU A 100 4.76 3.65 -2.82
C LEU A 100 4.31 4.79 -1.91
N MET A 101 4.11 5.97 -2.49
CA MET A 101 3.67 7.17 -1.77
C MET A 101 2.21 7.50 -2.11
N LEU A 102 1.27 6.90 -1.37
CA LEU A 102 -0.16 7.24 -1.48
C LEU A 102 -0.67 7.96 -0.24
N SER A 103 -1.23 9.16 -0.44
CA SER A 103 -2.02 9.86 0.56
C SER A 103 -3.47 9.36 0.58
N GLN A 104 -4.25 9.77 1.59
CA GLN A 104 -5.69 9.48 1.61
C GLN A 104 -6.44 10.18 0.46
N GLU A 105 -5.99 11.35 0.02
CA GLU A 105 -6.59 12.03 -1.14
C GLU A 105 -6.25 11.31 -2.45
N ASP A 106 -5.06 10.70 -2.55
CA ASP A 106 -4.72 9.86 -3.70
C ASP A 106 -5.63 8.62 -3.77
N VAL A 107 -5.86 7.94 -2.64
CA VAL A 107 -6.78 6.79 -2.59
C VAL A 107 -8.20 7.20 -2.96
N LYS A 108 -8.67 8.35 -2.47
CA LYS A 108 -9.97 8.91 -2.86
C LYS A 108 -10.03 9.18 -4.36
N THR A 109 -9.00 9.79 -4.93
CA THR A 109 -8.90 10.07 -6.37
C THR A 109 -8.91 8.78 -7.19
N LEU A 110 -8.12 7.78 -6.81
CA LEU A 110 -8.11 6.46 -7.44
C LEU A 110 -9.48 5.80 -7.40
N SER A 111 -10.21 5.91 -6.28
CA SER A 111 -11.55 5.33 -6.13
C SER A 111 -12.59 5.96 -7.08
N GLN A 112 -12.35 7.18 -7.56
CA GLN A 112 -13.23 7.88 -8.51
C GLN A 112 -12.76 7.73 -9.96
N SER A 113 -11.61 7.10 -10.18
CA SER A 113 -11.01 6.91 -11.50
C SER A 113 -11.54 5.65 -12.20
N SER A 114 -11.09 5.46 -13.45
CA SER A 114 -11.23 4.23 -14.22
C SER A 114 -9.89 3.48 -14.37
N LEU A 115 -8.89 3.81 -13.55
CA LEU A 115 -7.56 3.20 -13.60
C LEU A 115 -7.60 1.78 -13.00
N PRO A 116 -6.61 0.91 -13.32
CA PRO A 116 -6.59 -0.45 -12.78
C PRO A 116 -6.79 -0.56 -11.25
N PRO A 117 -6.17 0.28 -10.40
CA PRO A 117 -6.35 0.20 -8.94
C PRO A 117 -7.72 0.68 -8.44
N SER A 118 -8.59 1.20 -9.31
CA SER A 118 -9.82 1.90 -8.91
C SER A 118 -10.80 1.05 -8.11
N SER A 119 -10.94 -0.24 -8.43
CA SER A 119 -11.86 -1.14 -7.71
C SER A 119 -11.44 -1.30 -6.26
N LEU A 120 -10.18 -1.67 -6.00
CA LEU A 120 -9.66 -1.80 -4.65
C LEU A 120 -9.60 -0.45 -3.92
N ALA A 121 -9.34 0.64 -4.63
CA ALA A 121 -9.36 1.98 -4.05
C ALA A 121 -10.77 2.33 -3.53
N LYS A 122 -11.84 1.93 -4.22
CA LYS A 122 -13.22 2.08 -3.73
C LYS A 122 -13.44 1.30 -2.45
N ASP A 123 -13.02 0.04 -2.41
CA ASP A 123 -13.21 -0.80 -1.23
C ASP A 123 -12.44 -0.26 -0.01
N VAL A 124 -11.17 0.11 -0.20
CA VAL A 124 -10.33 0.69 0.86
C VAL A 124 -10.87 2.05 1.32
N PHE A 125 -11.30 2.91 0.38
CA PHE A 125 -11.86 4.20 0.72
C PHE A 125 -13.17 4.04 1.51
N ALA A 126 -14.10 3.20 1.02
CA ALA A 126 -15.37 2.92 1.69
C ALA A 126 -15.17 2.32 3.09
N PHE A 127 -14.25 1.36 3.23
CA PHE A 127 -13.91 0.76 4.53
C PHE A 127 -13.43 1.81 5.54
N ARG A 128 -12.65 2.81 5.10
CA ARG A 128 -12.17 3.91 5.96
C ARG A 128 -13.25 4.92 6.33
N GLN A 129 -14.21 5.17 5.44
CA GLN A 129 -15.32 6.08 5.70
C GLN A 129 -16.45 5.42 6.52
N GLY A 130 -16.50 4.10 6.54
CA GLY A 130 -17.52 3.33 7.23
C GLY A 130 -17.42 3.37 8.75
N GLU A 131 -18.48 2.91 9.40
CA GLU A 131 -18.49 2.71 10.84
C GLU A 131 -17.54 1.57 11.23
N SER A 132 -16.86 1.74 12.35
CA SER A 132 -16.06 0.66 12.92
C SER A 132 -16.97 -0.45 13.41
N MET A 133 -16.55 -1.71 13.17
CA MET A 133 -17.23 -2.86 13.74
C MET A 133 -17.20 -2.84 15.27
N GLU A 134 -18.25 -3.35 15.91
CA GLU A 134 -18.26 -3.59 17.35
C GLU A 134 -17.06 -4.46 17.76
N GLY A 135 -16.47 -4.20 18.92
CA GLY A 135 -15.26 -4.91 19.37
C GLY A 135 -13.95 -4.40 18.78
N ASN A 136 -13.95 -3.47 17.81
CA ASN A 136 -12.72 -3.00 17.15
C ASN A 136 -11.72 -2.36 18.13
N TYR A 137 -12.22 -1.66 19.17
CA TYR A 137 -11.35 -1.14 20.22
C TYR A 137 -10.71 -2.24 21.08
N ALA A 138 -11.49 -3.29 21.41
CA ALA A 138 -11.01 -4.43 22.18
C ALA A 138 -9.94 -5.19 21.40
N LEU A 139 -10.19 -5.47 20.11
CA LEU A 139 -9.22 -6.09 19.21
C LEU A 139 -7.91 -5.29 19.14
N ARG A 140 -7.99 -3.96 18.94
CA ARG A 140 -6.79 -3.12 18.89
C ARG A 140 -6.01 -3.11 20.19
N SER A 141 -6.71 -3.16 21.32
CA SER A 141 -6.09 -3.25 22.64
C SER A 141 -5.39 -4.60 22.82
N ALA A 142 -6.03 -5.70 22.41
CA ALA A 142 -5.46 -7.04 22.46
C ALA A 142 -4.23 -7.19 21.55
N LEU A 143 -4.28 -6.65 20.32
CA LEU A 143 -3.14 -6.59 19.42
C LEU A 143 -1.98 -5.77 20.02
N ALA A 144 -2.27 -4.61 20.63
CA ALA A 144 -1.25 -3.79 21.27
C ALA A 144 -0.61 -4.51 22.47
N ASP A 145 -1.40 -5.20 23.27
CA ASP A 145 -0.91 -6.04 24.37
C ASP A 145 -0.01 -7.17 23.86
N LEU A 146 -0.45 -7.91 22.84
CA LEU A 146 0.35 -8.95 22.19
C LEU A 146 1.71 -8.41 21.70
N LEU A 147 1.71 -7.25 21.03
CA LEU A 147 2.92 -6.60 20.52
C LEU A 147 3.86 -6.10 21.63
N SER A 148 3.34 -5.84 22.83
CA SER A 148 4.16 -5.47 23.99
C SER A 148 4.88 -6.65 24.64
N HIS A 149 4.55 -7.88 24.23
CA HIS A 149 5.15 -9.13 24.72
C HIS A 149 5.91 -9.85 23.60
N PRO A 150 7.08 -9.34 23.16
CA PRO A 150 7.78 -9.82 21.96
C PRO A 150 8.15 -11.31 22.00
N LYS A 151 8.32 -11.89 23.20
CA LYS A 151 8.58 -13.33 23.34
C LYS A 151 7.42 -14.22 22.89
N GLU A 152 6.18 -13.71 22.97
CA GLU A 152 5.00 -14.46 22.55
C GLU A 152 4.90 -14.52 21.03
N ILE A 153 5.34 -13.46 20.34
CA ILE A 153 5.34 -13.32 18.88
C ILE A 153 6.69 -13.67 18.24
N ASP A 154 7.64 -14.25 18.98
CA ASP A 154 9.02 -14.43 18.51
C ASP A 154 9.09 -15.20 17.18
N LYS A 155 8.32 -16.28 17.05
CA LYS A 155 8.26 -17.07 15.82
C LYS A 155 7.76 -16.25 14.60
N PRO A 156 6.55 -15.67 14.61
CA PRO A 156 6.09 -14.89 13.46
C PRO A 156 6.91 -13.62 13.24
N LEU A 157 7.47 -13.02 14.29
CA LEU A 157 8.31 -11.83 14.18
C LEU A 157 9.62 -12.15 13.46
N ASN A 158 10.30 -13.23 13.84
CA ASN A 158 11.53 -13.65 13.17
C ASN A 158 11.27 -14.05 11.71
N GLN A 159 10.15 -14.75 11.44
CA GLN A 159 9.75 -15.07 10.07
C GLN A 159 9.57 -13.81 9.21
N TYR A 160 8.85 -12.81 9.72
CA TYR A 160 8.65 -11.54 9.01
C TYR A 160 9.98 -10.80 8.80
N ASN A 161 10.83 -10.73 9.84
CA ASN A 161 12.13 -10.06 9.75
C ASN A 161 13.04 -10.72 8.70
N ASP A 162 13.14 -12.05 8.69
CA ASP A 162 13.94 -12.80 7.73
C ASP A 162 13.46 -12.57 6.30
N GLN A 163 12.14 -12.54 6.09
CA GLN A 163 11.53 -12.19 4.79
C GLN A 163 11.91 -10.77 4.38
N MET A 164 11.75 -9.79 5.27
CA MET A 164 12.07 -8.39 4.97
C MET A 164 13.55 -8.16 4.65
N VAL A 165 14.46 -8.85 5.35
CA VAL A 165 15.89 -8.84 5.01
C VAL A 165 16.11 -9.39 3.60
N SER A 166 15.57 -10.56 3.29
CA SER A 166 15.71 -11.17 1.96
C SER A 166 15.13 -10.30 0.84
N ILE A 167 14.01 -9.63 1.10
CA ILE A 167 13.36 -8.73 0.13
C ILE A 167 14.23 -7.49 -0.07
N ASN A 168 14.71 -6.86 1.00
CA ASN A 168 15.52 -5.65 0.93
C ASN A 168 16.87 -5.89 0.26
N ASP A 169 17.51 -7.03 0.50
CA ASP A 169 18.81 -7.38 -0.09
C ASP A 169 18.75 -7.65 -1.61
N ARG A 170 17.58 -8.03 -2.15
CA ARG A 170 17.39 -8.26 -3.59
C ARG A 170 17.63 -6.97 -4.39
N GLN A 171 18.63 -6.99 -5.26
CA GLN A 171 18.94 -5.90 -6.18
C GLN A 171 18.11 -6.04 -7.48
N CYS A 172 17.55 -4.93 -7.95
CA CYS A 172 16.84 -4.84 -9.23
C CYS A 172 17.55 -3.92 -10.24
N GLN A 173 18.70 -3.37 -9.87
CA GLN A 173 19.60 -2.57 -10.72
C GLN A 173 20.67 -3.47 -11.34
#